data_AF-A0A929IY82-F1
#
_entry.id   AF-A0A929IY82-F1
#
_cell.length_a   1.000
_cell.length_b   1.000
_cell.length_c   1.000
_cell.angle_alpha   90.00
_cell.angle_beta   90.00
_cell.angle_gamma   90.00
#
_symmetry.space_group_name_H-M   'P 1'
#
loop_
_entity.id
_entity.type
_entity.pdbx_description
1 polymer ?
#
loop_
_entity_poly.entity_id
_entity_poly.type
_entity_poly.pdbx_seq_one_letter_code
_entity_poly.pdbx_strand_id
1 'polypeptide(L)'
;MGKIQTMRNKRLISSIFIASFCLLVHSSLYAGVYKWVDEKGQVHYGEHPGNTGAEKVTIRQNETTKPRPVDKAEETDKSDKKDKDQQAEAPMVEIEPSKKEKRKY
;
A
#
# COMPACT_ATOMS: atom_id res chain seq x y z
N MET A 1 -29.30 -0.57 -49.06
CA MET A 1 -28.74 -1.51 -48.08
C MET A 1 -27.36 -1.13 -47.49
N GLY A 2 -26.42 -0.50 -48.21
CA GLY A 2 -25.01 -0.40 -47.75
C GLY A 2 -24.70 0.46 -46.51
N LYS A 3 -25.46 1.53 -46.25
CA LYS A 3 -25.16 2.48 -45.15
C LYS A 3 -25.26 1.86 -43.75
N ILE A 4 -26.20 0.92 -43.57
CA ILE A 4 -26.45 0.24 -42.29
C ILE A 4 -25.29 -0.71 -41.96
N GLN A 5 -24.73 -1.41 -42.97
CA GLN A 5 -23.56 -2.27 -42.78
C GLN A 5 -22.31 -1.45 -42.43
N THR A 6 -22.06 -0.31 -43.08
CA THR A 6 -20.91 0.54 -42.75
C THR A 6 -20.97 1.11 -41.33
N MET A 7 -22.17 1.45 -40.83
CA MET A 7 -22.33 1.91 -39.45
C MET A 7 -22.15 0.79 -38.43
N ARG A 8 -22.61 -0.44 -38.75
CA ARG A 8 -22.39 -1.62 -37.91
C ARG A 8 -20.90 -1.94 -37.79
N ASN A 9 -20.15 -1.89 -38.89
CA ASN A 9 -18.72 -2.18 -38.90
C ASN A 9 -17.91 -1.10 -38.14
N LYS A 10 -18.25 0.19 -38.28
CA LYS A 10 -17.63 1.26 -37.48
C LYS A 10 -17.88 1.10 -35.98
N ARG A 11 -19.09 0.68 -35.58
CA ARG A 11 -19.42 0.39 -34.17
C ARG A 11 -18.63 -0.80 -33.63
N LEU A 12 -18.46 -1.86 -34.43
CA LEU A 12 -17.65 -3.03 -34.05
C LEU A 12 -16.17 -2.66 -33.91
N ILE A 13 -15.61 -1.91 -34.85
CA ILE A 13 -14.22 -1.45 -34.79
C ILE A 13 -14.01 -0.55 -33.56
N SER A 14 -14.90 0.43 -33.33
CA SER A 14 -14.85 1.29 -32.15
C SER A 14 -14.93 0.49 -30.84
N SER A 15 -15.83 -0.49 -30.77
CA SER A 15 -15.96 -1.39 -29.61
C SER A 15 -14.69 -2.18 -29.34
N ILE A 16 -14.01 -2.69 -30.38
CA ILE A 16 -12.75 -3.43 -30.25
C ILE A 16 -11.64 -2.51 -29.75
N PHE A 17 -11.54 -1.30 -30.30
CA PHE A 17 -10.56 -0.31 -29.86
C PHE A 17 -10.76 0.09 -28.39
N ILE A 18 -12.02 0.32 -27.97
CA ILE A 18 -12.35 0.66 -26.58
C ILE A 18 -12.01 -0.51 -25.64
N ALA A 19 -12.39 -1.74 -26.00
CA ALA A 19 -12.07 -2.92 -25.21
C ALA A 19 -10.56 -3.14 -25.09
N SER A 20 -9.81 -2.96 -26.19
CA SER A 20 -8.35 -3.05 -26.19
C SER A 20 -7.71 -1.96 -25.32
N PHE A 21 -8.25 -0.73 -25.34
CA PHE A 21 -7.75 0.36 -24.51
C PHE A 21 -8.02 0.08 -23.01
N CYS A 22 -9.19 -0.44 -22.65
CA CYS A 22 -9.50 -0.81 -21.27
C CYS A 22 -8.55 -1.87 -20.69
N LEU A 23 -8.07 -2.80 -21.52
CA LEU A 23 -7.09 -3.82 -21.10
C LEU A 23 -5.71 -3.21 -20.79
N LEU A 24 -5.35 -2.09 -21.42
CA LEU A 24 -4.07 -1.41 -21.19
C LEU A 24 -4.02 -0.65 -19.86
N VAL A 25 -5.17 -0.27 -19.30
CA VAL A 25 -5.27 0.52 -18.05
C VAL A 25 -5.40 -0.39 -16.81
N HIS A 26 -5.19 -1.70 -16.94
CA HIS A 26 -5.23 -2.62 -15.81
C HIS A 26 -3.95 -2.49 -14.97
N SER A 27 -3.88 -1.43 -14.15
CA SER A 27 -2.87 -1.29 -13.11
C SER A 27 -2.99 -2.46 -12.14
N SER A 28 -1.91 -3.23 -11.98
CA SER A 28 -1.84 -4.31 -11.00
C SER A 28 -1.92 -3.70 -9.60
N LEU A 29 -3.11 -3.71 -9.01
CA LEU A 29 -3.35 -3.41 -7.60
C LEU A 29 -2.71 -4.52 -6.75
N TYR A 30 -1.39 -4.41 -6.54
CA TYR A 30 -0.63 -5.40 -5.80
C TYR A 30 -0.60 -5.03 -4.32
N ALA A 31 -1.67 -5.39 -3.60
CA ALA A 31 -1.76 -5.18 -2.17
C ALA A 31 -0.71 -6.06 -1.44
N GLY A 32 0.40 -5.44 -1.04
CA GLY A 32 1.48 -6.08 -0.29
C GLY A 32 2.15 -5.07 0.63
N VAL A 33 2.56 -5.51 1.82
CA VAL A 33 3.35 -4.70 2.74
C VAL A 33 4.80 -5.11 2.58
N TYR A 34 5.67 -4.12 2.39
CA TYR A 34 7.11 -4.28 2.26
C TYR A 34 7.79 -3.64 3.44
N LYS A 35 8.97 -4.15 3.77
CA LYS A 35 9.88 -3.60 4.78
C LYS A 35 11.18 -3.20 4.11
N TRP A 36 11.70 -2.01 4.38
CA TRP A 36 13.01 -1.57 3.90
C TRP A 36 13.72 -0.71 4.93
N VAL A 37 15.03 -0.54 4.73
CA VAL A 37 15.88 0.33 5.56
C VAL A 37 16.31 1.52 4.71
N ASP A 38 16.08 2.74 5.18
CA ASP A 38 16.51 3.94 4.47
C ASP A 38 18.01 4.25 4.64
N GLU A 39 18.48 5.31 3.99
CA GLU A 39 19.89 5.74 4.04
C GLU A 39 20.37 6.11 5.45
N LYS A 40 19.43 6.49 6.33
CA LYS A 40 19.70 6.84 7.73
C LYS A 40 19.62 5.62 8.65
N GLY A 41 19.41 4.43 8.11
CA GLY A 41 19.28 3.20 8.87
C GLY A 41 17.90 2.98 9.50
N GLN A 42 16.89 3.78 9.16
CA GLN A 42 15.54 3.65 9.72
C GLN A 42 14.73 2.60 8.97
N VAL A 43 13.99 1.79 9.73
CA VAL A 43 13.14 0.73 9.20
C VAL A 43 11.75 1.27 8.90
N HIS A 44 11.32 1.15 7.65
CA HIS A 44 10.00 1.56 7.18
C HIS A 44 9.16 0.34 6.77
N TYR A 45 7.82 0.50 6.84
CA TYR A 45 6.83 -0.46 6.38
C TYR A 45 5.78 0.23 5.51
N GLY A 46 5.44 -0.34 4.36
CA GLY A 46 4.44 0.25 3.48
C GLY A 46 4.27 -0.48 2.14
N GLU A 47 3.37 0.02 1.31
CA GLU A 47 3.08 -0.55 -0.02
C GLU A 47 4.10 -0.13 -1.09
N HIS A 48 4.69 1.06 -0.93
CA HIS A 48 5.63 1.65 -1.89
C HIS A 48 7.04 1.70 -1.26
N PRO A 49 7.89 0.68 -1.50
CA PRO A 49 9.24 0.70 -0.97
C PRO A 49 10.09 1.81 -1.61
N GLY A 50 10.84 2.53 -0.78
CA GLY A 50 11.72 3.60 -1.23
C GLY A 50 13.04 3.13 -1.86
N ASN A 51 13.36 1.84 -1.81
CA ASN A 51 14.59 1.29 -2.38
C ASN A 51 14.45 -0.15 -2.89
N THR A 52 15.50 -0.63 -3.57
CA THR A 52 15.58 -1.98 -4.14
C THR A 52 15.87 -3.08 -3.11
N GLY A 53 16.17 -2.71 -1.86
CA GLY A 53 16.44 -3.62 -0.74
C GLY A 53 15.18 -4.02 0.04
N ALA A 54 14.00 -3.73 -0.49
CA ALA A 54 12.75 -4.00 0.19
C ALA A 54 12.37 -5.49 0.17
N GLU A 55 11.98 -6.00 1.34
CA GLU A 55 11.52 -7.37 1.52
C GLU A 55 10.00 -7.41 1.68
N LYS A 56 9.33 -8.32 0.98
CA LYS A 56 7.88 -8.51 1.10
C LYS A 56 7.55 -9.19 2.44
N VAL A 57 6.70 -8.55 3.22
CA VAL A 57 6.25 -9.06 4.52
C VAL A 57 4.94 -9.83 4.33
N THR A 58 4.92 -11.09 4.80
CA THR A 58 3.68 -11.86 4.89
C THR A 58 3.01 -11.58 6.24
N ILE A 59 1.93 -10.81 6.22
CA ILE A 59 1.11 -10.57 7.41
C ILE A 59 0.18 -11.76 7.60
N ARG A 60 0.26 -12.41 8.77
CA ARG A 60 -0.64 -13.50 9.15
C ARG A 60 -2.01 -12.93 9.45
N GLN A 61 -3.07 -13.48 8.86
CA GLN A 61 -4.43 -13.10 9.22
C GLN A 61 -4.78 -13.63 10.61
N ASN A 62 -5.18 -12.72 11.50
CA ASN A 62 -5.75 -13.02 12.81
C ASN A 62 -6.90 -12.02 13.10
N GLU A 63 -7.57 -12.19 14.26
CA GLU A 63 -8.66 -11.30 14.69
C GLU A 63 -8.26 -9.81 14.72
N THR A 64 -7.00 -9.47 15.03
CA THR A 64 -6.50 -8.09 15.09
C THR A 64 -6.04 -7.54 13.74
N THR A 65 -5.95 -8.37 12.70
CA THR A 65 -5.58 -7.95 11.34
C THR A 65 -6.82 -7.61 10.49
N LYS A 66 -8.03 -7.79 11.03
CA LYS A 66 -9.26 -7.37 10.37
C LYS A 66 -9.32 -5.84 10.35
N PRO A 67 -9.56 -5.20 9.18
CA PRO A 67 -9.74 -3.76 9.12
C PRO A 67 -10.85 -3.34 10.09
N ARG A 68 -10.52 -2.47 11.05
CA ARG A 68 -11.55 -1.83 11.85
C ARG A 68 -12.38 -0.95 10.91
N PRO A 69 -13.72 -1.02 10.93
CA PRO A 69 -14.53 -0.05 10.23
C PRO A 69 -14.19 1.34 10.79
N VAL A 70 -13.57 2.16 9.94
CA VAL A 70 -13.35 3.58 10.20
C VAL A 70 -14.50 4.32 9.55
N ASP A 71 -15.36 4.91 10.38
CA ASP A 71 -16.36 5.85 9.91
C ASP A 71 -15.62 7.06 9.33
N LYS A 72 -15.65 7.20 8.00
CA LYS A 72 -14.96 8.27 7.23
C LYS A 72 -15.58 9.66 7.43
N ALA A 73 -15.99 10.00 8.65
CA ALA A 73 -16.63 11.28 8.95
C ALA A 73 -15.66 12.34 9.49
N GLU A 74 -14.43 11.99 9.91
CA GLU A 74 -13.56 12.92 10.64
C GLU A 74 -12.08 12.92 10.20
N GLU A 75 -11.80 12.67 8.92
CA GLU A 75 -10.44 12.82 8.39
C GLU A 75 -10.42 13.79 7.21
N THR A 76 -10.87 15.00 7.49
CA THR A 76 -10.49 16.18 6.73
C THR A 76 -10.18 17.24 7.77
N ASP A 77 -8.98 17.82 7.69
CA ASP A 77 -8.55 19.00 8.44
C ASP A 77 -7.84 18.81 9.80
N LYS A 78 -6.68 18.12 9.80
CA LYS A 78 -5.57 18.38 10.76
C LYS A 78 -4.18 18.23 10.13
N SER A 79 -4.05 18.67 8.88
CA SER A 79 -2.75 18.85 8.23
C SER A 79 -2.33 20.31 8.30
N ASP A 80 -2.45 20.93 9.47
CA ASP A 80 -1.78 22.19 9.77
C ASP A 80 -1.72 22.37 11.28
N LYS A 81 -0.52 22.72 11.78
CA LYS A 81 -0.23 23.21 13.13
C LYS A 81 0.00 22.18 14.25
N LYS A 82 1.24 21.68 14.34
CA LYS A 82 1.96 21.64 15.65
C LYS A 82 3.49 21.50 15.52
N ASP A 83 4.14 22.47 14.88
CA ASP A 83 5.52 22.82 15.24
C ASP A 83 5.47 23.71 16.49
N LYS A 84 5.65 23.09 17.66
CA LYS A 84 6.43 23.60 18.81
C LYS A 84 6.13 22.79 20.06
N ASP A 85 7.24 22.42 20.70
CA ASP A 85 7.38 22.01 22.10
C ASP A 85 6.69 20.71 22.51
N GLN A 86 7.47 19.63 22.53
CA GLN A 86 7.82 18.97 23.79
C GLN A 86 8.88 17.89 23.55
N GLN A 87 10.13 18.35 23.67
CA GLN A 87 11.21 17.60 24.29
C GLN A 87 10.73 17.21 25.71
N ALA A 88 10.30 15.97 25.88
CA ALA A 88 10.13 15.35 27.18
C ALA A 88 10.75 13.95 27.10
N GLU A 89 12.02 13.94 27.43
CA GLU A 89 12.84 12.84 27.93
C GLU A 89 12.03 11.61 28.39
N ALA A 90 12.02 10.57 27.56
CA ALA A 90 11.72 9.20 27.98
C ALA A 90 13.06 8.44 28.01
N PRO A 91 13.41 7.77 29.12
CA PRO A 91 14.70 7.14 29.27
C PRO A 91 14.88 6.04 28.22
N MET A 92 16.09 6.00 27.65
CA MET A 92 16.56 4.91 26.81
C MET A 92 16.41 3.60 27.57
N VAL A 93 15.40 2.80 27.23
CA VAL A 93 15.45 1.37 27.49
C VAL A 93 16.01 0.76 26.21
N GLU A 94 17.33 0.64 26.19
CA GLU A 94 18.05 -0.25 25.30
C GLU A 94 17.54 -1.68 25.55
N ILE A 95 16.54 -2.10 24.77
CA ILE A 95 16.18 -3.51 24.69
C ILE A 95 17.19 -4.12 23.72
N GLU A 96 18.36 -4.49 24.25
CA GLU A 96 19.22 -5.46 23.60
C GLU A 96 18.36 -6.66 23.15
N PRO A 97 18.45 -7.14 21.91
CA PRO A 97 17.79 -8.38 21.51
C PRO A 97 18.48 -9.55 22.21
N SER A 98 18.09 -9.80 23.46
CA SER A 98 18.51 -10.96 24.24
C SER A 98 18.09 -12.24 23.53
N LYS A 99 19.13 -13.00 23.21
CA LYS A 99 19.21 -14.35 22.66
C LYS A 99 17.91 -15.16 22.71
N LYS A 100 17.54 -15.69 21.54
CA LYS A 100 16.64 -16.83 21.35
C LYS A 100 17.06 -18.00 22.24
N GLU A 101 16.48 -18.11 23.43
CA GLU A 101 16.63 -19.30 24.26
C GLU A 101 15.56 -20.33 23.88
N LYS A 102 16.05 -21.48 23.42
CA LYS A 102 15.27 -22.60 22.90
C LYS A 102 14.39 -23.16 24.02
N ARG A 103 13.06 -23.10 23.87
CA ARG A 103 12.15 -23.93 24.69
C ARG A 103 12.45 -25.40 24.39
N LYS A 104 12.96 -26.14 25.39
CA LYS A 104 12.96 -27.60 25.38
C LYS A 104 11.58 -28.10 25.76
N TYR A 105 11.10 -29.12 25.04
CA TYR A 105 9.93 -29.94 25.39
C TYR A 105 10.27 -30.86 26.56
#